data_AF-A0A516GF93-F1
#
_entry.id   AF-A0A516GF93-F1
#
_cell.length_a   1.000
_cell.length_b   1.000
_cell.length_c   1.000
_cell.angle_alpha   90.00
_cell.angle_beta   90.00
_cell.angle_gamma   90.00
#
_symmetry.space_group_name_H-M   'P 1'
#
loop_
_entity.id
_entity.type
_entity.pdbx_description
1 polymer ?
#
loop_
_entity_poly.entity_id
_entity_poly.type
_entity_poly.pdbx_seq_one_letter_code
_entity_poly.pdbx_strand_id
1 'polypeptide(L)'
;MELLLPHLTHLVMATVRPTEAESMPTVTGREAAVLRHVALGLTNRQIGRDLGISEATVRKHLEHSYQKLGVSSRAGAMTVLTRRTNTA
;
A
#
# COMPACT_ATOMS: atom_id res chain seq x y z
N MET A 1 7.55 -21.19 19.71
CA MET A 1 7.67 -20.93 18.26
C MET A 1 6.29 -20.93 17.66
N GLU A 2 5.53 -19.83 17.84
CA GLU A 2 4.21 -19.72 17.22
C GLU A 2 4.37 -19.34 15.75
N LEU A 3 4.01 -20.29 14.90
CA LEU A 3 3.72 -20.11 13.48
C LEU A 3 2.77 -18.92 13.30
N LEU A 4 3.20 -17.91 12.56
CA LEU A 4 2.30 -16.90 11.98
C LEU A 4 2.66 -16.68 10.51
N LEU A 5 2.29 -17.68 9.70
CA LEU A 5 1.99 -17.51 8.28
C LEU A 5 0.51 -17.86 8.11
N PRO A 6 -0.36 -16.87 7.94
CA PRO A 6 -1.30 -16.99 6.82
C PRO A 6 -1.75 -15.61 6.27
N HIS A 7 -1.32 -15.22 5.06
CA HIS A 7 -2.15 -14.47 4.09
C HIS A 7 -1.44 -14.25 2.73
N LEU A 8 -0.94 -15.33 2.11
CA LEU A 8 -0.80 -15.36 0.64
C LEU A 8 -2.18 -15.58 0.01
N THR A 9 -3.12 -14.67 0.27
CA THR A 9 -4.50 -14.74 -0.22
C THR A 9 -4.67 -13.98 -1.53
N HIS A 10 -3.69 -14.06 -2.43
CA HIS A 10 -3.86 -13.55 -3.79
C HIS A 10 -2.97 -14.30 -4.78
N LEU A 11 -3.13 -15.62 -4.79
CA LEU A 11 -2.68 -16.45 -5.90
C LEU A 11 -3.91 -16.86 -6.74
N VAL A 12 -4.49 -15.91 -7.47
CA VAL A 12 -5.40 -16.20 -8.60
C VAL A 12 -5.17 -15.20 -9.73
N MET A 13 -5.03 -15.80 -10.93
CA MET A 13 -4.62 -15.27 -12.23
C MET A 13 -5.58 -14.24 -12.85
N ALA A 14 -5.08 -13.42 -13.78
CA ALA A 14 -5.70 -13.28 -15.12
C ALA A 14 -4.79 -12.50 -16.08
N THR A 15 -4.60 -13.10 -17.24
CA THR A 15 -3.86 -12.66 -18.42
C THR A 15 -4.49 -11.43 -19.09
N VAL A 16 -3.90 -10.26 -18.88
CA VAL A 16 -4.08 -9.11 -19.78
C VAL A 16 -2.70 -8.61 -20.12
N ARG A 17 -2.37 -8.52 -21.42
CA ARG A 17 -1.17 -7.81 -21.88
C ARG A 17 -1.51 -6.32 -21.86
N PRO A 18 -0.98 -5.50 -20.92
CA PRO A 18 -1.22 -4.08 -20.97
C PRO A 18 -0.28 -3.48 -22.01
N THR A 19 -0.83 -2.64 -22.86
CA THR A 19 -0.05 -1.76 -23.74
C THR A 19 0.86 -0.89 -22.87
N GLU A 20 2.08 -0.62 -23.33
CA GLU A 20 3.21 -0.12 -22.53
C GLU A 20 3.02 1.29 -21.89
N ALA A 21 1.83 1.89 -22.00
CA ALA A 21 1.45 3.15 -21.36
C ALA A 21 0.54 2.98 -20.11
N GLU A 22 0.00 1.79 -19.83
CA GLU A 22 -0.94 1.54 -18.72
C GLU A 22 -0.36 0.71 -17.56
N SER A 23 0.94 0.40 -17.58
CA SER A 23 1.57 -0.55 -16.65
C SER A 23 2.05 0.06 -15.33
N MET A 24 1.45 1.15 -14.85
CA MET A 24 1.65 1.55 -13.45
C MET A 24 0.77 0.63 -12.60
N PRO A 25 1.34 -0.28 -11.79
CA PRO A 25 0.52 -1.26 -11.09
C PRO A 25 -0.41 -0.52 -10.14
N THR A 26 -1.72 -0.72 -10.31
CA THR A 26 -2.72 -0.08 -9.47
C THR A 26 -2.50 -0.50 -8.01
N VAL A 27 -2.64 0.49 -7.11
CA VAL A 27 -2.60 0.27 -5.66
C VAL A 27 -3.75 -0.68 -5.28
N THR A 28 -3.43 -1.80 -4.65
CA THR A 28 -4.39 -2.81 -4.17
C THR A 28 -5.22 -2.27 -3.00
N GLY A 29 -6.33 -2.93 -2.68
CA GLY A 29 -7.18 -2.54 -1.55
C GLY A 29 -6.45 -2.49 -0.20
N ARG A 30 -5.48 -3.39 0.03
CA ARG A 30 -4.70 -3.42 1.27
C ARG A 30 -3.66 -2.31 1.34
N GLU A 31 -2.96 -2.06 0.24
CA GLU A 31 -2.06 -0.91 0.10
C GLU A 31 -2.82 0.42 0.27
N ALA A 32 -4.00 0.55 -0.34
CA ALA A 32 -4.85 1.73 -0.18
C ALA A 32 -5.29 1.93 1.27
N ALA A 33 -5.66 0.85 1.98
CA ALA A 33 -6.00 0.92 3.40
C ALA A 33 -4.81 1.44 4.23
N VAL A 34 -3.61 0.93 3.99
CA VAL A 34 -2.39 1.39 4.66
C VAL A 34 -2.12 2.88 4.33
N LEU A 35 -2.20 3.28 3.07
CA LEU A 35 -1.98 4.68 2.65
C LEU A 35 -2.99 5.65 3.26
N ARG A 36 -4.26 5.25 3.44
CA ARG A 36 -5.24 6.08 4.15
C ARG A 36 -4.81 6.38 5.59
N HIS A 37 -4.31 5.38 6.31
CA HIS A 37 -3.82 5.61 7.68
C HIS A 37 -2.53 6.44 7.70
N VAL A 38 -1.69 6.34 6.66
CA VAL A 38 -0.54 7.24 6.47
C VAL A 38 -0.98 8.69 6.31
N ALA A 39 -2.03 8.95 5.51
CA ALA A 39 -2.60 10.30 5.36
C ALA A 39 -3.12 10.85 6.69
N LEU A 40 -3.61 9.99 7.59
CA LEU A 40 -4.03 10.34 8.95
C LEU A 40 -2.84 10.55 9.92
N GLY A 41 -1.59 10.44 9.46
CA GLY A 41 -0.40 10.65 10.28
C GLY A 41 -0.02 9.46 11.17
N LEU A 42 -0.67 8.30 11.02
CA LEU A 42 -0.41 7.15 11.89
C LEU A 42 0.94 6.50 11.63
N THR A 43 1.59 6.04 12.71
CA THR A 43 2.84 5.26 12.67
C THR A 43 2.57 3.84 12.19
N ASN A 44 3.58 3.15 11.62
CA ASN A 44 3.41 1.77 11.14
C ASN A 44 2.90 0.82 12.23
N ARG A 45 3.27 1.06 13.49
CA ARG A 45 2.78 0.29 14.65
C ARG A 45 1.31 0.55 14.96
N GLN A 46 0.83 1.78 14.83
CA GLN A 46 -0.60 2.10 14.96
C GLN A 46 -1.39 1.45 13.81
N ILE A 47 -0.91 1.62 12.58
CA ILE A 47 -1.51 1.03 11.38
C ILE A 47 -1.62 -0.50 11.51
N GLY A 48 -0.56 -1.16 11.99
CA GLY A 48 -0.55 -2.60 12.19
C GLY A 48 -1.61 -3.04 13.20
N ARG A 49 -1.74 -2.30 14.32
CA ARG A 49 -2.79 -2.55 15.31
C ARG A 49 -4.19 -2.37 14.73
N ASP A 50 -4.43 -1.28 14.01
CA ASP A 50 -5.75 -0.95 13.46
C ASP A 50 -6.17 -1.92 12.34
N LEU A 51 -5.21 -2.42 11.56
CA LEU A 51 -5.47 -3.34 10.44
C LEU A 51 -5.31 -4.82 10.80
N GLY A 52 -4.92 -5.15 12.04
CA GLY A 52 -4.67 -6.52 12.49
C GLY A 52 -3.48 -7.21 11.80
N ILE A 53 -2.43 -6.47 11.45
CA ILE A 53 -1.22 -6.98 10.78
C ILE A 53 0.05 -6.51 11.47
N SER A 54 1.18 -7.18 11.23
CA SER A 54 2.45 -6.78 11.83
C SER A 54 2.98 -5.45 11.28
N GLU A 55 3.78 -4.73 12.08
CA GLU A 55 4.48 -3.53 11.64
C GLU A 55 5.37 -3.79 10.41
N ALA A 56 5.99 -4.98 10.33
CA ALA A 56 6.79 -5.40 9.18
C ALA A 56 5.93 -5.59 7.92
N THR A 57 4.71 -6.12 8.05
CA THR A 57 3.74 -6.27 6.95
C THR A 57 3.29 -4.90 6.44
N VAL A 58 3.02 -3.94 7.34
CA VAL A 58 2.73 -2.55 6.97
C VAL A 58 3.88 -1.96 6.15
N ARG A 59 5.12 -2.13 6.60
CA ARG A 59 6.30 -1.65 5.87
C ARG A 59 6.38 -2.24 4.46
N LYS A 60 6.06 -3.52 4.30
CA LYS A 60 6.08 -4.16 2.97
C LYS A 60 4.99 -3.62 2.05
N HIS A 61 3.77 -3.42 2.55
CA HIS A 61 2.72 -2.76 1.79
C HIS A 61 3.10 -1.33 1.40
N LEU A 62 3.77 -0.58 2.27
CA LEU A 62 4.25 0.77 1.94
C LEU A 62 5.34 0.75 0.87
N GLU A 63 6.30 -0.17 0.94
CA GLU A 63 7.34 -0.33 -0.09
C GLU A 63 6.72 -0.56 -1.47
N HIS A 64 5.77 -1.48 -1.58
CA HIS A 64 5.05 -1.75 -2.83
C HIS A 64 4.18 -0.56 -3.26
N SER A 65 3.50 0.09 -2.32
CA SER A 65 2.72 1.30 -2.60
C SER A 65 3.58 2.42 -3.16
N TYR A 66 4.76 2.65 -2.58
CA TYR A 66 5.68 3.71 -2.98
C TYR A 66 6.21 3.48 -4.38
N GLN A 67 6.60 2.24 -4.70
CA GLN A 67 6.96 1.84 -6.07
C GLN A 67 5.83 2.11 -7.06
N LYS A 68 4.60 1.74 -6.70
CA LYS A 68 3.39 1.96 -7.52
C LYS A 68 2.97 3.42 -7.65
N LEU A 69 3.34 4.28 -6.70
CA LEU A 69 3.07 5.71 -6.73
C LEU A 69 4.22 6.52 -7.35
N GLY A 70 5.35 5.88 -7.69
CA GLY A 70 6.54 6.57 -8.20
C GLY A 70 7.21 7.47 -7.15
N VAL A 71 7.05 7.16 -5.86
CA VAL A 71 7.65 7.92 -4.75
C VAL A 71 8.62 7.04 -3.98
N SER A 72 9.59 7.65 -3.30
CA SER A 72 10.60 6.93 -2.51
C SER A 72 10.45 7.10 -1.00
N SER A 73 9.51 7.94 -0.55
CA SER A 73 9.39 8.32 0.85
C SER A 73 7.95 8.50 1.30
N ARG A 74 7.76 8.41 2.62
CA ARG A 74 6.48 8.73 3.28
C ARG A 74 6.01 10.15 2.95
N ALA A 75 6.94 11.11 2.96
CA ALA A 75 6.63 12.50 2.60
C ALA A 75 6.16 12.59 1.13
N GLY A 76 6.85 11.92 0.20
CA GLY A 76 6.42 11.84 -1.20
C GLY A 76 5.03 11.24 -1.34
N ALA A 77 4.75 10.15 -0.62
CA ALA A 77 3.41 9.54 -0.60
C ALA A 77 2.36 10.50 -0.04
N MET A 78 2.65 11.23 1.03
CA MET A 78 1.74 12.25 1.60
C MET A 78 1.45 13.38 0.60
N THR A 79 2.46 13.84 -0.15
CA THR A 79 2.26 14.85 -1.21
C THR A 79 1.29 14.34 -2.29
N VAL A 80 1.46 13.09 -2.74
CA VAL A 80 0.57 12.46 -3.73
C VAL A 80 -0.85 12.30 -3.17
N LEU A 81 -0.99 11.86 -1.92
CA LEU A 81 -2.29 11.67 -1.27
C LEU A 81 -3.02 13.01 -1.09
N THR A 82 -2.33 14.06 -0.66
CA THR A 82 -2.90 15.40 -0.47
C THR A 82 -3.34 16.02 -1.80
N ARG A 83 -2.58 15.81 -2.88
CA ARG A 83 -2.96 16.29 -4.22
C ARG A 83 -4.28 15.66 -4.68
N ARG A 84 -4.50 14.37 -4.38
CA ARG A 84 -5.74 13.65 -4.75
C ARG A 84 -6.95 14.08 -3.94
N THR A 85 -6.78 14.53 -2.69
CA THR A 85 -7.89 15.02 -1.87
C THR A 85 -8.32 16.45 -2.21
N ASN A 86 -7.48 17.21 -2.93
CA ASN A 86 -7.76 18.60 -3.35
C ASN A 86 -8.42 18.72 -4.74
N THR A 87 -8.70 17.61 -5.42
CA THR A 87 -9.42 17.61 -6.72
C THR A 87 -10.92 17.35 -6.50
N ALA A 88 -11.56 18.20 -5.70
CA ALA A 88 -13.00 18.26 -5.48
C ALA A 88 -13.51 19.68 -5.69
#